data_AF-A0A165ING9-F1
#
_entry.id   AF-A0A165ING9-F1
#
_cell.length_a   1.000
_cell.length_b   1.000
_cell.length_c   1.000
_cell.angle_alpha   90.00
_cell.angle_beta   90.00
_cell.angle_gamma   90.00
#
_symmetry.space_group_name_H-M   'P 1'
#
loop_
_entity.id
_entity.type
_entity.pdbx_description
1 polymer ?
#
loop_
_entity_poly.entity_id
_entity_poly.type
_entity_poly.pdbx_seq_one_letter_code
_entity_poly.pdbx_strand_id
1 'polypeptide(L)'
;MNPLKRWRWWAVLALPVAVIALNSFGPDGWRDPLVKLIWLSWTAICVALAHSARKALFDYAHGREAWLKAIQHPIGAGLAFLGLCFLAGVLVLAFTGFARAQPVPAAAQTLAPLVGQEIDQHWPQAPRRSYVGALIEKESCITLEHPTCWSTAARLKTSREEGAGLGQITRAWGASGALRFDALAETRAMDPQALQELSWDNVYTRADLGVRAILVKLRDCHRRFERLGIADDMARLAFCDAAYNGGLGGVQQERQLCALTAGCDPAQWFGHVERHSNKSRAKWQGYGASAFDINRAHVRATVLLEPRRWRYAQWLGV
;
A
#
# COMPACT_ATOMS: atom_id res chain seq x y z
N MET A 1 36.25 -3.80 -34.86
CA MET A 1 36.89 -3.24 -33.64
C MET A 1 36.42 -4.02 -32.41
N ASN A 2 37.34 -4.61 -31.65
CA ASN A 2 37.04 -5.60 -30.61
C ASN A 2 36.35 -4.95 -29.37
N PRO A 3 35.11 -5.34 -29.01
CA PRO A 3 34.35 -4.75 -27.90
C PRO A 3 35.03 -4.97 -26.53
N LEU A 4 35.94 -5.95 -26.43
CA LEU A 4 36.67 -6.29 -25.20
C LEU A 4 37.64 -5.20 -24.71
N LYS A 5 38.03 -4.22 -25.54
CA LYS A 5 39.04 -3.20 -25.19
C LYS A 5 38.51 -1.91 -24.53
N ARG A 6 37.20 -1.76 -24.32
CA ARG A 6 36.65 -0.57 -23.64
C ARG A 6 36.39 -0.88 -22.16
N TRP A 7 37.37 -0.60 -21.29
CA TRP A 7 37.25 -0.66 -19.82
C TRP A 7 35.91 -0.10 -19.28
N ARG A 8 35.42 0.98 -19.89
CA ARG A 8 34.14 1.64 -19.54
C ARG A 8 32.92 0.72 -19.70
N TRP A 9 32.95 -0.26 -20.61
CA TRP A 9 31.89 -1.26 -20.77
C TRP A 9 31.89 -2.29 -19.65
N TRP A 10 33.07 -2.76 -19.27
CA TRP A 10 33.22 -3.67 -18.13
C TRP A 10 32.83 -2.99 -16.82
N ALA A 11 33.12 -1.70 -16.64
CA ALA A 11 32.67 -0.95 -15.47
C ALA A 11 31.13 -0.84 -15.36
N VAL A 12 30.41 -0.72 -16.48
CA VAL A 12 28.94 -0.60 -16.53
C VAL A 12 28.22 -1.96 -16.37
N LEU A 13 28.92 -3.09 -16.55
CA LEU A 13 28.35 -4.43 -16.37
C LEU A 13 28.87 -5.13 -15.10
N ALA A 14 30.17 -5.12 -14.85
CA ALA A 14 30.79 -5.85 -13.75
C ALA A 14 30.51 -5.22 -12.38
N LEU A 15 30.52 -3.89 -12.27
CA LEU A 15 30.24 -3.20 -11.00
C LEU A 15 28.78 -3.43 -10.56
N PRO A 16 27.79 -3.29 -11.45
CA PRO A 16 26.41 -3.64 -11.14
C PRO A 16 26.18 -5.11 -10.75
N VAL A 17 26.78 -6.04 -11.50
CA VAL A 17 26.66 -7.48 -11.21
C VAL A 17 27.30 -7.81 -9.86
N ALA A 18 28.43 -7.19 -9.51
CA ALA A 18 29.06 -7.37 -8.21
C ALA A 18 28.17 -6.85 -7.07
N VAL A 19 27.52 -5.69 -7.23
CA VAL A 19 26.57 -5.16 -6.24
C VAL A 19 25.34 -6.07 -6.09
N ILE A 20 24.81 -6.62 -7.19
CA ILE A 20 23.69 -7.58 -7.15
C ILE A 20 24.11 -8.87 -6.44
N ALA A 21 25.28 -9.43 -6.77
CA ALA A 21 25.80 -10.63 -6.14
C ALA A 21 26.04 -10.42 -4.64
N LEU A 22 26.62 -9.29 -4.24
CA LEU A 22 26.83 -8.93 -2.84
C LEU A 22 25.51 -8.77 -2.07
N ASN A 23 24.45 -8.27 -2.71
CA ASN A 23 23.13 -8.20 -2.07
C ASN A 23 22.46 -9.57 -1.96
N SER A 24 22.58 -10.42 -2.97
CA SER A 24 21.93 -11.74 -3.02
C SER A 24 22.61 -12.80 -2.15
N PHE A 25 23.92 -12.69 -1.94
CA PHE A 25 24.73 -13.70 -1.24
C PHE A 25 25.51 -13.14 -0.03
N GLY A 26 25.40 -11.84 0.27
CA GLY A 26 26.07 -11.21 1.39
C GLY A 26 25.36 -11.38 2.74
N PRO A 27 26.04 -11.08 3.86
CA PRO A 27 25.48 -11.17 5.21
C PRO A 27 24.27 -10.23 5.39
N ASP A 28 23.26 -10.64 6.17
CA ASP A 28 21.99 -9.92 6.31
C ASP A 28 22.12 -8.43 6.72
N GLY A 29 23.20 -8.07 7.44
CA GLY A 29 23.47 -6.70 7.90
C GLY A 29 23.92 -5.70 6.82
N TRP A 30 24.13 -6.13 5.56
CA TRP A 30 24.61 -5.26 4.47
C TRP A 30 23.49 -4.75 3.55
N ARG A 31 22.24 -5.21 3.76
CA ARG A 31 21.14 -5.00 2.81
C ARG A 31 20.69 -3.54 2.68
N ASP A 32 20.77 -2.72 3.73
CA ASP A 32 20.18 -1.37 3.71
C ASP A 32 20.88 -0.37 2.75
N PRO A 33 22.22 -0.22 2.74
CA PRO A 33 22.91 0.59 1.74
C PRO A 33 22.97 -0.08 0.35
N LEU A 34 23.00 -1.42 0.29
CA LEU A 34 23.06 -2.17 -0.98
C LEU A 34 21.74 -2.16 -1.74
N VAL A 35 20.59 -2.12 -1.07
CA VAL A 35 19.26 -2.01 -1.72
C VAL A 35 19.14 -0.72 -2.54
N LYS A 36 19.71 0.39 -2.07
CA LYS A 36 19.73 1.65 -2.84
C LYS A 36 20.61 1.56 -4.09
N LEU A 37 21.71 0.80 -4.02
CA LEU A 37 22.61 0.58 -5.15
C LEU A 37 22.10 -0.49 -6.10
N ILE A 38 21.23 -1.40 -5.66
CA ILE A 38 20.70 -2.48 -6.50
C ILE A 38 19.87 -1.94 -7.66
N TRP A 39 19.09 -0.88 -7.42
CA TRP A 39 18.28 -0.23 -8.45
C TRP A 39 19.16 0.45 -9.49
N LEU A 40 20.22 1.14 -9.08
CA LEU A 40 21.20 1.74 -9.98
C LEU A 40 21.95 0.66 -10.79
N SER A 41 22.26 -0.46 -10.15
CA SER A 41 22.92 -1.60 -10.79
C SER A 41 22.04 -2.27 -11.83
N TRP A 42 20.79 -2.60 -11.50
CA TRP A 42 19.83 -3.12 -12.47
C TRP A 42 19.58 -2.13 -13.62
N THR A 43 19.46 -0.83 -13.32
CA THR A 43 19.32 0.22 -14.34
C THR A 43 20.51 0.25 -15.29
N ALA A 44 21.75 0.18 -14.77
CA ALA A 44 22.96 0.18 -15.56
C ALA A 44 23.06 -1.07 -16.48
N ILE A 45 22.71 -2.25 -15.95
CA ILE A 45 22.66 -3.50 -16.74
C ILE A 45 21.59 -3.40 -17.81
N CYS A 46 20.38 -2.93 -17.48
CA CYS A 46 19.29 -2.76 -18.44
C CYS A 46 19.67 -1.79 -19.56
N VAL A 47 20.30 -0.65 -19.26
CA VAL A 47 20.80 0.29 -20.26
C VAL A 47 21.87 -0.36 -21.16
N ALA A 48 22.76 -1.16 -20.58
CA ALA A 48 23.79 -1.87 -21.32
C ALA A 48 23.19 -2.95 -22.25
N LEU A 49 22.22 -3.72 -21.77
CA LEU A 49 21.50 -4.73 -22.55
C LEU A 49 20.65 -4.09 -23.64
N ALA A 50 19.89 -3.04 -23.33
CA ALA A 50 19.09 -2.26 -24.27
C ALA A 50 19.95 -1.68 -25.40
N HIS A 51 21.12 -1.12 -25.07
CA HIS A 51 22.06 -0.61 -26.07
C HIS A 51 22.69 -1.73 -26.90
N SER A 52 22.95 -2.90 -26.30
CA SER A 52 23.47 -4.07 -27.00
C SER A 52 22.44 -4.67 -27.96
N ALA A 53 21.19 -4.82 -27.51
CA ALA A 53 20.07 -5.28 -28.30
C ALA A 53 19.79 -4.35 -29.48
N ARG A 54 19.81 -3.02 -29.26
CA ARG A 54 19.72 -2.04 -30.35
C ARG A 54 20.81 -2.23 -31.40
N LYS A 55 22.06 -2.47 -30.97
CA LYS A 55 23.16 -2.72 -31.92
C LYS A 55 23.00 -4.04 -32.67
N ALA A 56 22.44 -5.06 -32.03
CA ALA A 56 22.21 -6.35 -32.65
C ALA A 56 21.04 -6.32 -33.64
N LEU A 57 19.96 -5.59 -33.34
CA LEU A 57 18.74 -5.51 -34.15
C LEU A 57 18.84 -4.54 -35.33
N PHE A 58 19.70 -3.53 -35.22
CA PHE A 58 19.86 -2.48 -36.23
C PHE A 58 21.31 -2.41 -36.73
N ASP A 59 21.82 -3.53 -37.23
CA ASP A 59 23.18 -3.66 -37.76
C ASP A 59 23.41 -2.92 -39.10
N TYR A 60 22.34 -2.42 -39.74
CA TYR A 60 22.41 -1.51 -40.88
C TYR A 60 22.35 -0.02 -40.47
N ALA A 61 21.92 0.26 -39.24
CA ALA A 61 21.91 1.61 -38.66
C ALA A 61 23.13 1.82 -37.73
N HIS A 62 24.31 1.43 -38.21
CA HIS A 62 25.56 1.64 -37.47
C HIS A 62 26.03 3.09 -37.55
N GLY A 63 26.16 3.71 -36.38
CA GLY A 63 27.19 4.72 -36.14
C GLY A 63 27.16 5.99 -37.00
N ARG A 64 28.36 6.57 -37.13
CA ARG A 64 28.63 7.92 -37.64
C ARG A 64 27.98 8.17 -39.01
N GLU A 65 27.82 7.17 -39.88
CA GLU A 65 27.26 7.37 -41.22
C GLU A 65 25.75 7.62 -41.25
N ALA A 66 24.96 6.84 -40.52
CA ALA A 66 23.53 7.11 -40.38
C ALA A 66 23.29 8.47 -39.70
N TRP A 67 24.12 8.82 -38.71
CA TRP A 67 24.14 10.14 -38.09
C TRP A 67 24.54 11.25 -39.08
N LEU A 68 25.63 11.07 -39.82
CA LEU A 68 26.12 12.02 -40.83
C LEU A 68 25.10 12.23 -41.95
N LYS A 69 24.38 11.18 -42.35
CA LYS A 69 23.33 11.27 -43.36
C LYS A 69 22.06 11.91 -42.80
N ALA A 70 21.74 11.67 -41.53
CA ALA A 70 20.63 12.34 -40.85
C ALA A 70 20.89 13.85 -40.70
N ILE A 71 22.12 14.29 -40.38
CA ILE A 71 22.44 15.73 -40.25
C ILE A 71 22.53 16.48 -41.59
N GLN A 72 22.55 15.78 -42.73
CA GLN A 72 22.50 16.42 -44.05
C GLN A 72 21.14 17.08 -44.32
N HIS A 73 20.07 16.69 -43.61
CA HIS A 73 18.75 17.27 -43.75
C HIS A 73 18.08 17.48 -42.39
N PRO A 74 17.60 18.68 -42.03
CA PRO A 74 17.07 18.97 -40.70
C PRO A 74 15.90 18.05 -40.30
N ILE A 75 15.06 17.66 -41.27
CA ILE A 75 13.97 16.68 -41.04
C ILE A 75 14.54 15.29 -40.72
N GLY A 76 15.59 14.85 -41.42
CA GLY A 76 16.22 13.54 -41.19
C GLY A 76 16.87 13.45 -39.81
N ALA A 77 17.53 14.52 -39.37
CA ALA A 77 18.09 14.63 -38.03
C ALA A 77 17.00 14.57 -36.94
N GLY A 78 15.89 15.28 -37.14
CA GLY A 78 14.75 15.27 -36.22
C GLY A 78 14.12 13.89 -36.07
N LEU A 79 13.88 13.18 -37.19
CA LEU A 79 13.29 11.84 -37.17
C LEU A 79 14.22 10.80 -36.52
N ALA A 80 15.53 10.89 -36.76
CA ALA A 80 16.51 10.01 -36.13
C ALA A 80 16.55 10.21 -34.59
N PHE A 81 16.51 11.46 -34.12
CA PHE A 81 16.45 11.78 -32.69
C PHE A 81 15.15 11.27 -32.04
N LEU A 82 14.00 11.48 -32.67
CA LEU A 82 12.71 10.98 -32.17
C LEU A 82 12.69 9.45 -32.10
N GLY A 83 13.22 8.75 -33.11
CA GLY A 83 13.32 7.29 -33.09
C GLY A 83 14.21 6.77 -31.96
N LEU A 84 15.32 7.47 -31.65
CA LEU A 84 16.17 7.18 -30.51
C LEU A 84 15.46 7.41 -29.18
N CYS A 85 14.75 8.53 -29.02
CA CYS A 85 13.96 8.82 -27.82
C CYS A 85 12.83 7.79 -27.61
N PHE A 86 12.12 7.44 -28.68
CA PHE A 86 11.05 6.45 -28.64
C PHE A 86 11.58 5.07 -28.25
N LEU A 87 12.65 4.61 -28.92
CA LEU A 87 13.26 3.32 -28.60
C LEU A 87 13.82 3.29 -27.18
N ALA A 88 14.48 4.36 -26.72
CA ALA A 88 14.94 4.47 -25.34
C ALA A 88 13.76 4.44 -24.35
N GLY A 89 12.66 5.14 -24.64
CA GLY A 89 11.45 5.14 -23.83
C GLY A 89 10.80 3.75 -23.75
N VAL A 90 10.64 3.06 -24.88
CA VAL A 90 10.12 1.69 -24.94
C VAL A 90 11.01 0.72 -24.16
N LEU A 91 12.33 0.86 -24.27
CA LEU A 91 13.27 0.02 -23.52
C LEU A 91 13.19 0.30 -22.01
N VAL A 92 13.08 1.56 -21.59
CA VAL A 92 12.86 1.89 -20.16
C VAL A 92 11.55 1.28 -19.67
N LEU A 93 10.44 1.43 -20.40
CA LEU A 93 9.13 0.89 -20.00
C LEU A 93 9.08 -0.65 -20.01
N ALA A 94 9.78 -1.30 -20.94
CA ALA A 94 9.87 -2.76 -21.01
C ALA A 94 10.70 -3.36 -19.86
N PHE A 95 11.62 -2.58 -19.27
CA PHE A 95 12.54 -3.02 -18.22
C PHE A 95 12.28 -2.41 -16.84
N THR A 96 11.36 -1.45 -16.70
CA THR A 96 10.70 -1.18 -15.42
C THR A 96 9.82 -2.38 -15.09
N GLY A 97 10.47 -3.46 -14.63
CA GLY A 97 9.80 -4.62 -14.10
C GLY A 97 8.83 -4.13 -13.03
N PHE A 98 7.55 -4.40 -13.23
CA PHE A 98 6.52 -4.21 -12.22
C PHE A 98 7.09 -4.75 -10.91
N ALA A 99 7.30 -3.88 -9.93
CA ALA A 99 7.57 -4.30 -8.57
C ALA A 99 6.46 -5.30 -8.23
N ARG A 100 6.76 -6.60 -8.29
CA ARG A 100 5.77 -7.61 -8.01
C ARG A 100 5.49 -7.45 -6.53
N ALA A 101 4.31 -6.93 -6.22
CA ALA A 101 3.81 -7.03 -4.86
C ALA A 101 4.00 -8.48 -4.42
N GLN A 102 4.47 -8.66 -3.19
CA GLN A 102 4.57 -9.99 -2.60
C GLN A 102 3.20 -10.70 -2.79
N PRO A 103 3.19 -12.01 -2.98
CA PRO A 103 1.97 -12.74 -3.30
C PRO A 103 0.91 -12.53 -2.22
N VAL A 104 -0.36 -12.60 -2.63
CA VAL A 104 -1.52 -12.56 -1.73
C VAL A 104 -1.44 -13.78 -0.79
N PRO A 105 -1.57 -13.61 0.54
CA PRO A 105 -1.58 -14.74 1.47
C PRO A 105 -2.61 -15.80 1.06
N ALA A 106 -2.29 -17.09 1.20
CA ALA A 106 -3.19 -18.16 0.75
C ALA A 106 -4.59 -18.08 1.41
N ALA A 107 -4.64 -17.75 2.71
CA ALA A 107 -5.90 -17.53 3.42
C ALA A 107 -6.73 -16.38 2.81
N ALA A 108 -6.06 -15.32 2.33
CA ALA A 108 -6.72 -14.22 1.65
C ALA A 108 -7.31 -14.65 0.30
N GLN A 109 -6.62 -15.50 -0.45
CA GLN A 109 -7.15 -16.05 -1.71
C GLN A 109 -8.42 -16.87 -1.48
N THR A 110 -8.43 -17.68 -0.41
CA THR A 110 -9.60 -18.48 -0.01
C THR A 110 -10.78 -17.61 0.43
N LEU A 111 -10.53 -16.53 1.18
CA LEU A 111 -11.59 -15.65 1.69
C LEU A 111 -12.02 -14.56 0.71
N ALA A 112 -11.25 -14.25 -0.33
CA ALA A 112 -11.54 -13.17 -1.26
C ALA A 112 -12.95 -13.26 -1.90
N PRO A 113 -13.46 -14.43 -2.34
CA PRO A 113 -14.83 -14.53 -2.85
C PRO A 113 -15.89 -14.13 -1.82
N LEU A 114 -15.73 -14.56 -0.56
CA LEU A 114 -16.63 -14.17 0.54
C LEU A 114 -16.55 -12.67 0.83
N VAL A 115 -15.35 -12.08 0.80
CA VAL A 115 -15.18 -10.63 0.95
C VAL A 115 -15.87 -9.88 -0.18
N GLY A 116 -15.73 -10.32 -1.43
CA GLY A 116 -16.40 -9.75 -2.58
C GLY A 116 -17.93 -9.80 -2.44
N GLN A 117 -18.46 -10.95 -2.02
CA GLN A 117 -19.90 -11.13 -1.78
C GLN A 117 -20.43 -10.20 -0.69
N GLU A 118 -19.74 -10.11 0.46
CA GLU A 118 -20.15 -9.22 1.55
C GLU A 118 -20.08 -7.74 1.12
N ILE A 119 -19.09 -7.34 0.30
CA ILE A 119 -19.04 -6.00 -0.31
C ILE A 119 -20.28 -5.76 -1.18
N ASP A 120 -20.59 -6.68 -2.09
CA ASP A 120 -21.73 -6.55 -3.01
C ASP A 120 -23.06 -6.42 -2.26
N GLN A 121 -23.21 -7.14 -1.15
CA GLN A 121 -24.44 -7.15 -0.35
C GLN A 121 -24.56 -5.93 0.57
N HIS A 122 -23.47 -5.50 1.21
CA HIS A 122 -23.56 -4.53 2.31
C HIS A 122 -23.01 -3.14 1.98
N TRP A 123 -22.14 -3.02 0.97
CA TRP A 123 -21.59 -1.75 0.50
C TRP A 123 -21.12 -1.79 -0.97
N PRO A 124 -22.03 -2.04 -1.94
CA PRO A 124 -21.66 -2.23 -3.36
C PRO A 124 -20.94 -1.02 -3.98
N GLN A 125 -21.22 0.18 -3.47
CA GLN A 125 -20.64 1.46 -3.86
C GLN A 125 -19.33 1.81 -3.14
N ALA A 126 -18.68 0.85 -2.47
CA ALA A 126 -17.38 1.09 -1.85
C ALA A 126 -16.37 1.61 -2.90
N PRO A 127 -15.71 2.76 -2.66
CA PRO A 127 -14.97 3.45 -3.71
C PRO A 127 -13.72 2.71 -4.20
N ARG A 128 -13.16 1.82 -3.36
CA ARG A 128 -12.04 0.93 -3.70
C ARG A 128 -12.19 -0.38 -2.96
N ARG A 129 -12.56 -1.45 -3.66
CA ARG A 129 -12.81 -2.75 -3.03
C ARG A 129 -11.53 -3.38 -2.49
N SER A 130 -10.42 -3.21 -3.21
CA SER A 130 -9.07 -3.62 -2.78
C SER A 130 -8.63 -3.06 -1.43
N TYR A 131 -9.17 -1.91 -1.00
CA TYR A 131 -8.91 -1.35 0.32
C TYR A 131 -9.34 -2.30 1.45
N VAL A 132 -10.47 -3.00 1.30
CA VAL A 132 -10.96 -3.92 2.34
C VAL A 132 -9.94 -5.05 2.57
N GLY A 133 -9.35 -5.58 1.50
CA GLY A 133 -8.28 -6.56 1.62
C GLY A 133 -7.01 -5.99 2.27
N ALA A 134 -6.65 -4.76 1.92
CA ALA A 134 -5.50 -4.06 2.53
C ALA A 134 -5.70 -3.84 4.03
N LEU A 135 -6.92 -3.47 4.43
CA LEU A 135 -7.32 -3.28 5.83
C LEU A 135 -7.26 -4.61 6.60
N ILE A 136 -7.85 -5.68 6.07
CA ILE A 136 -7.78 -7.01 6.71
C ILE A 136 -6.33 -7.46 6.90
N GLU A 137 -5.46 -7.25 5.91
CA GLU A 137 -4.03 -7.54 6.06
C GLU A 137 -3.40 -6.69 7.18
N LYS A 138 -3.77 -5.41 7.26
CA LYS A 138 -3.23 -4.49 8.27
C LYS A 138 -3.64 -4.84 9.68
N GLU A 139 -4.84 -5.34 9.85
CA GLU A 139 -5.38 -5.69 11.17
C GLU A 139 -4.94 -7.10 11.60
N SER A 140 -4.93 -8.09 10.70
CA SER A 140 -4.74 -9.50 11.08
C SER A 140 -3.31 -10.06 10.89
N CYS A 141 -2.46 -9.41 10.09
CA CYS A 141 -1.16 -9.94 9.72
C CYS A 141 0.00 -9.26 10.46
N ILE A 142 0.66 -9.99 11.36
CA ILE A 142 1.95 -9.58 11.94
C ILE A 142 3.04 -9.61 10.85
N THR A 143 3.09 -10.72 10.12
CA THR A 143 3.76 -10.88 8.83
C THR A 143 2.81 -11.58 7.87
N LEU A 144 3.13 -11.64 6.59
CA LEU A 144 2.27 -12.28 5.57
C LEU A 144 2.23 -13.80 5.72
N GLU A 145 3.28 -14.36 6.30
CA GLU A 145 3.45 -15.78 6.56
C GLU A 145 2.96 -16.15 7.97
N HIS A 146 2.54 -15.17 8.79
CA HIS A 146 2.07 -15.45 10.14
C HIS A 146 0.80 -16.32 10.08
N PRO A 147 0.66 -17.36 10.92
CA PRO A 147 -0.48 -18.30 10.83
C PRO A 147 -1.86 -17.65 10.99
N THR A 148 -1.93 -16.49 11.64
CA THR A 148 -3.17 -15.73 11.83
C THR A 148 -3.41 -14.66 10.77
N CYS A 149 -2.50 -14.46 9.82
CA CYS A 149 -2.68 -13.51 8.73
C CYS A 149 -3.90 -13.93 7.89
N TRP A 150 -4.86 -13.02 7.72
CA TRP A 150 -6.14 -13.32 7.05
C TRP A 150 -6.93 -14.46 7.68
N SER A 151 -6.85 -14.61 9.00
CA SER A 151 -7.60 -15.62 9.76
C SER A 151 -8.59 -14.99 10.72
N THR A 152 -9.78 -15.59 10.85
CA THR A 152 -10.73 -15.25 11.92
C THR A 152 -10.16 -15.54 13.31
N ALA A 153 -9.16 -16.41 13.42
CA ALA A 153 -8.47 -16.70 14.69
C ALA A 153 -7.45 -15.62 15.09
N ALA A 154 -7.23 -14.57 14.30
CA ALA A 154 -6.36 -13.46 14.68
C ALA A 154 -6.82 -12.83 15.99
N ARG A 155 -5.94 -12.82 16.99
CA ARG A 155 -6.27 -12.36 18.33
C ARG A 155 -5.13 -11.60 18.97
N LEU A 156 -5.36 -10.33 19.25
CA LEU A 156 -4.58 -9.55 20.19
C LEU A 156 -5.27 -9.64 21.55
N LYS A 157 -4.66 -10.28 22.55
CA LYS A 157 -5.22 -10.35 23.91
C LYS A 157 -4.19 -9.90 24.94
N THR A 158 -4.55 -8.87 25.69
CA THR A 158 -3.80 -8.38 26.85
C THR A 158 -4.74 -8.25 28.06
N SER A 159 -4.20 -7.83 29.20
CA SER A 159 -5.03 -7.45 30.36
C SER A 159 -5.89 -6.21 30.12
N ARG A 160 -5.55 -5.39 29.11
CA ARG A 160 -6.24 -4.12 28.81
C ARG A 160 -7.18 -4.21 27.63
N GLU A 161 -6.94 -5.10 26.68
CA GLU A 161 -7.70 -5.14 25.44
C GLU A 161 -7.75 -6.52 24.79
N GLU A 162 -8.79 -6.72 23.98
CA GLU A 162 -8.96 -7.86 23.11
C GLU A 162 -9.39 -7.40 21.74
N GLY A 163 -8.51 -7.54 20.74
CA GLY A 163 -8.80 -7.38 19.32
C GLY A 163 -9.04 -8.74 18.67
N ALA A 164 -10.12 -8.87 17.91
CA ALA A 164 -10.58 -10.15 17.36
C ALA A 164 -10.79 -10.13 15.84
N GLY A 165 -10.35 -11.23 15.21
CA GLY A 165 -10.65 -11.59 13.83
C GLY A 165 -10.00 -10.70 12.77
N LEU A 166 -10.57 -10.80 11.56
CA LEU A 166 -10.05 -10.20 10.33
C LEU A 166 -9.89 -8.67 10.41
N GLY A 167 -10.74 -8.00 11.18
CA GLY A 167 -10.73 -6.54 11.35
C GLY A 167 -10.28 -6.05 12.72
N GLN A 168 -9.75 -6.93 13.57
CA GLN A 168 -9.37 -6.64 14.97
C GLN A 168 -10.43 -5.83 15.73
N ILE A 169 -11.69 -6.28 15.70
CA ILE A 169 -12.74 -5.61 16.46
C ILE A 169 -12.42 -5.71 17.95
N THR A 170 -12.43 -4.57 18.64
CA THR A 170 -11.76 -4.44 19.93
C THR A 170 -12.71 -4.14 21.07
N ARG A 171 -12.50 -4.80 22.22
CA ARG A 171 -13.01 -4.35 23.53
C ARG A 171 -11.84 -4.07 24.47
N ALA A 172 -12.00 -3.11 25.37
CA ALA A 172 -10.97 -2.74 26.32
C ALA A 172 -11.51 -2.54 27.73
N TRP A 173 -10.65 -2.74 28.72
CA TRP A 173 -10.97 -2.67 30.14
C TRP A 173 -10.12 -1.63 30.86
N GLY A 174 -10.67 -1.05 31.92
CA GLY A 174 -9.95 -0.20 32.86
C GLY A 174 -9.12 -1.03 33.84
N ALA A 175 -8.33 -0.35 34.67
CA ALA A 175 -7.51 -1.01 35.68
C ALA A 175 -8.34 -1.81 36.71
N SER A 176 -9.60 -1.43 36.94
CA SER A 176 -10.55 -2.15 37.79
C SER A 176 -11.16 -3.41 37.14
N GLY A 177 -10.83 -3.70 35.87
CA GLY A 177 -11.48 -4.75 35.08
C GLY A 177 -12.84 -4.35 34.50
N ALA A 178 -13.33 -3.13 34.77
CA ALA A 178 -14.56 -2.62 34.17
C ALA A 178 -14.38 -2.39 32.66
N LEU A 179 -15.38 -2.77 31.87
CA LEU A 179 -15.40 -2.52 30.43
C LEU A 179 -15.40 -1.01 30.15
N ARG A 180 -14.44 -0.54 29.34
CA ARG A 180 -14.34 0.85 28.91
C ARG A 180 -15.08 1.10 27.60
N PHE A 181 -14.92 0.21 26.64
CA PHE A 181 -15.63 0.25 25.37
C PHE A 181 -15.67 -1.15 24.74
N ASP A 182 -16.64 -1.35 23.86
CA ASP A 182 -16.83 -2.57 23.08
C ASP A 182 -17.22 -2.19 21.65
N ALA A 183 -16.23 -2.23 20.74
CA ALA A 183 -16.44 -1.88 19.35
C ALA A 183 -17.37 -2.87 18.62
N LEU A 184 -17.51 -4.11 19.12
CA LEU A 184 -18.47 -5.08 18.57
C LEU A 184 -19.89 -4.65 18.89
N ALA A 185 -20.17 -4.30 20.14
CA ALA A 185 -21.47 -3.76 20.52
C ALA A 185 -21.81 -2.46 19.77
N GLU A 186 -20.85 -1.54 19.67
CA GLU A 186 -21.00 -0.28 18.94
C GLU A 186 -21.28 -0.52 17.44
N THR A 187 -20.53 -1.43 16.80
CA THR A 187 -20.70 -1.73 15.37
C THR A 187 -22.04 -2.43 15.09
N ARG A 188 -22.47 -3.33 15.98
CA ARG A 188 -23.82 -3.94 15.90
C ARG A 188 -24.92 -2.89 15.99
N ALA A 189 -24.75 -1.87 16.83
CA ALA A 189 -25.72 -0.78 16.94
C ALA A 189 -25.81 0.08 15.65
N MET A 190 -24.78 0.08 14.79
CA MET A 190 -24.81 0.79 13.50
C MET A 190 -25.70 0.10 12.46
N ASP A 191 -25.81 -1.23 12.51
CA ASP A 191 -26.69 -2.02 11.64
C ASP A 191 -27.18 -3.29 12.36
N PRO A 192 -28.19 -3.16 13.25
CA PRO A 192 -28.63 -4.27 14.09
C PRO A 192 -29.18 -5.46 13.30
N GLN A 193 -29.80 -5.21 12.14
CA GLN A 193 -30.36 -6.25 11.29
C GLN A 193 -29.24 -7.06 10.63
N ALA A 194 -28.21 -6.40 10.10
CA ALA A 194 -27.11 -7.07 9.41
C ALA A 194 -26.18 -7.85 10.37
N LEU A 195 -26.07 -7.40 11.62
CA LEU A 195 -25.10 -7.90 12.60
C LEU A 195 -25.76 -8.49 13.86
N GLN A 196 -27.03 -8.88 13.79
CA GLN A 196 -27.76 -9.43 14.93
C GLN A 196 -27.04 -10.64 15.53
N GLU A 197 -26.51 -11.51 14.69
CA GLU A 197 -25.81 -12.74 15.10
C GLU A 197 -24.38 -12.50 15.61
N LEU A 198 -23.75 -11.36 15.32
CA LEU A 198 -22.36 -11.14 15.69
C LEU A 198 -22.21 -11.07 17.22
N SER A 199 -21.32 -11.87 17.79
CA SER A 199 -21.04 -11.88 19.22
C SER A 199 -19.58 -12.20 19.50
N TRP A 200 -19.15 -11.96 20.74
CA TRP A 200 -17.82 -12.37 21.19
C TRP A 200 -17.62 -13.90 21.19
N ASP A 201 -18.69 -14.69 21.15
CA ASP A 201 -18.62 -16.15 21.11
C ASP A 201 -18.35 -16.68 19.69
N ASN A 202 -18.70 -15.92 18.65
CA ASN A 202 -18.57 -16.34 17.26
C ASN A 202 -17.66 -15.45 16.40
N VAL A 203 -17.12 -14.35 16.93
CA VAL A 203 -16.23 -13.43 16.22
C VAL A 203 -14.97 -14.13 15.66
N TYR A 204 -14.53 -15.23 16.27
CA TYR A 204 -13.37 -16.01 15.84
C TYR A 204 -13.69 -17.11 14.82
N THR A 205 -14.96 -17.35 14.52
CA THR A 205 -15.41 -18.46 13.65
C THR A 205 -16.25 -17.98 12.46
N ARG A 206 -16.97 -16.87 12.59
CA ARG A 206 -17.86 -16.31 11.55
C ARG A 206 -17.15 -15.27 10.69
N ALA A 207 -16.44 -15.73 9.67
CA ALA A 207 -15.74 -14.86 8.72
C ALA A 207 -16.68 -13.87 8.02
N ASP A 208 -17.88 -14.32 7.64
CA ASP A 208 -18.93 -13.49 7.04
C ASP A 208 -19.29 -12.31 7.95
N LEU A 209 -19.61 -12.56 9.22
CA LEU A 209 -19.97 -11.51 10.17
C LEU A 209 -18.77 -10.59 10.50
N GLY A 210 -17.56 -11.14 10.53
CA GLY A 210 -16.33 -10.36 10.72
C GLY A 210 -16.09 -9.37 9.57
N VAL A 211 -16.22 -9.81 8.32
CA VAL A 211 -16.12 -8.95 7.14
C VAL A 211 -17.27 -7.95 7.12
N ARG A 212 -18.50 -8.39 7.38
CA ARG A 212 -19.68 -7.51 7.44
C ARG A 212 -19.52 -6.39 8.44
N ALA A 213 -18.96 -6.66 9.62
CA ALA A 213 -18.68 -5.64 10.63
C ALA A 213 -17.70 -4.56 10.12
N ILE A 214 -16.64 -4.96 9.41
CA ILE A 214 -15.71 -4.04 8.75
C ILE A 214 -16.49 -3.12 7.79
N LEU A 215 -17.31 -3.71 6.92
CA LEU A 215 -18.08 -2.99 5.91
C LEU A 215 -19.10 -2.04 6.51
N VAL A 216 -19.87 -2.48 7.53
CA VAL A 216 -20.83 -1.64 8.24
C VAL A 216 -20.15 -0.42 8.86
N LYS A 217 -19.02 -0.64 9.56
CA LYS A 217 -18.26 0.43 10.21
C LYS A 217 -17.71 1.44 9.21
N LEU A 218 -17.12 0.96 8.12
CA LEU A 218 -16.57 1.81 7.06
C LEU A 218 -17.68 2.58 6.32
N ARG A 219 -18.77 1.91 5.96
CA ARG A 219 -19.91 2.52 5.26
C ARG A 219 -20.58 3.60 6.11
N ASP A 220 -20.81 3.35 7.41
CA ASP A 220 -21.37 4.35 8.31
C ASP A 220 -20.45 5.57 8.41
N CYS A 221 -19.15 5.34 8.61
CA CYS A 221 -18.16 6.40 8.60
C CYS A 221 -18.14 7.20 7.29
N HIS A 222 -18.17 6.52 6.14
CA HIS A 222 -18.12 7.14 4.83
C HIS A 222 -19.32 8.07 4.61
N ARG A 223 -20.53 7.61 4.97
CA ARG A 223 -21.77 8.41 4.95
C ARG A 223 -21.70 9.61 5.89
N ARG A 224 -21.06 9.47 7.06
CA ARG A 224 -20.88 10.62 7.97
C ARG A 224 -20.02 11.71 7.32
N PHE A 225 -18.89 11.35 6.70
CA PHE A 225 -18.03 12.34 6.04
C PHE A 225 -18.65 12.92 4.76
N GLU A 226 -19.45 12.13 4.05
CA GLU A 226 -20.29 12.63 2.94
C GLU A 226 -21.27 13.73 3.42
N ARG A 227 -22.00 13.48 4.52
CA ARG A 227 -22.91 14.50 5.11
C ARG A 227 -22.19 15.74 5.61
N LEU A 228 -20.89 15.65 5.87
CA LEU A 228 -20.03 16.80 6.23
C LEU A 228 -19.48 17.55 5.01
N GLY A 229 -19.94 17.20 3.80
CA GLY A 229 -19.59 17.90 2.56
C GLY A 229 -18.28 17.47 1.92
N ILE A 230 -17.67 16.36 2.36
CA ILE A 230 -16.43 15.85 1.76
C ILE A 230 -16.80 15.08 0.49
N ALA A 231 -16.65 15.73 -0.66
CA ALA A 231 -17.04 15.18 -1.95
C ALA A 231 -16.15 14.02 -2.40
N ASP A 232 -14.82 14.12 -2.22
CA ASP A 232 -13.88 13.09 -2.66
C ASP A 232 -14.04 11.80 -1.84
N ASP A 233 -14.38 10.70 -2.52
CA ASP A 233 -14.50 9.36 -1.93
C ASP A 233 -13.19 8.90 -1.29
N MET A 234 -12.05 9.22 -1.89
CA MET A 234 -10.76 8.78 -1.37
C MET A 234 -10.38 9.55 -0.10
N ALA A 235 -10.67 10.84 -0.02
CA ALA A 235 -10.58 11.61 1.21
C ALA A 235 -11.48 11.02 2.31
N ARG A 236 -12.75 10.71 1.99
CA ARG A 236 -13.66 10.05 2.94
C ARG A 236 -13.09 8.72 3.45
N LEU A 237 -12.57 7.90 2.56
CA LEU A 237 -11.94 6.62 2.92
C LEU A 237 -10.71 6.80 3.82
N ALA A 238 -9.87 7.81 3.55
CA ALA A 238 -8.72 8.14 4.38
C ALA A 238 -9.10 8.57 5.81
N PHE A 239 -10.12 9.42 5.94
CA PHE A 239 -10.66 9.77 7.25
C PHE A 239 -11.25 8.55 7.98
N CYS A 240 -11.91 7.65 7.24
CA CYS A 240 -12.48 6.44 7.81
C CYS A 240 -11.45 5.43 8.25
N ASP A 241 -10.37 5.26 7.50
CA ASP A 241 -9.25 4.41 7.90
C ASP A 241 -8.59 4.93 9.19
N ALA A 242 -8.35 6.26 9.26
CA ALA A 242 -7.85 6.89 10.47
C ALA A 242 -8.80 6.72 11.66
N ALA A 243 -10.11 6.81 11.44
CA ALA A 243 -11.13 6.59 12.46
C ALA A 243 -11.26 5.11 12.85
N TYR A 244 -11.01 4.19 11.92
CA TYR A 244 -11.03 2.75 12.15
C TYR A 244 -9.96 2.36 13.18
N ASN A 245 -8.74 2.86 12.96
CA ASN A 245 -7.58 2.61 13.82
C ASN A 245 -7.57 3.48 15.10
N GLY A 246 -7.99 4.74 15.00
CA GLY A 246 -7.75 5.76 16.03
C GLY A 246 -8.99 6.42 16.63
N GLY A 247 -10.20 5.99 16.23
CA GLY A 247 -11.48 6.52 16.69
C GLY A 247 -11.97 7.77 15.95
N LEU A 248 -13.28 7.81 15.65
CA LEU A 248 -13.92 8.92 14.92
C LEU A 248 -13.85 10.25 15.66
N GLY A 249 -14.03 10.24 16.98
CA GLY A 249 -13.97 11.46 17.81
C GLY A 249 -12.61 12.15 17.71
N GLY A 250 -11.53 11.37 17.67
CA GLY A 250 -10.18 11.89 17.44
C GLY A 250 -10.07 12.55 16.07
N VAL A 251 -10.48 11.87 15.00
CA VAL A 251 -10.44 12.42 13.63
C VAL A 251 -11.22 13.72 13.51
N GLN A 252 -12.37 13.86 14.16
CA GLN A 252 -13.13 15.12 14.15
C GLN A 252 -12.38 16.28 14.82
N GLN A 253 -11.69 16.01 15.94
CA GLN A 253 -10.84 17.02 16.59
C GLN A 253 -9.67 17.42 15.68
N GLU A 254 -9.07 16.47 14.96
CA GLU A 254 -7.98 16.73 14.01
C GLU A 254 -8.44 17.59 12.82
N ARG A 255 -9.66 17.36 12.32
CA ARG A 255 -10.28 18.21 11.31
C ARG A 255 -10.52 19.63 11.81
N GLN A 256 -11.01 19.78 13.04
CA GLN A 256 -11.20 21.11 13.66
C GLN A 256 -9.86 21.83 13.83
N LEU A 257 -8.82 21.13 14.27
CA LEU A 257 -7.48 21.69 14.38
C LEU A 257 -6.93 22.14 13.01
N CYS A 258 -7.14 21.34 11.97
CA CYS A 258 -6.81 21.72 10.60
C CYS A 258 -7.58 22.97 10.16
N ALA A 259 -8.89 23.04 10.41
CA ALA A 259 -9.70 24.22 10.05
C ALA A 259 -9.21 25.52 10.72
N LEU A 260 -8.56 25.42 11.89
CA LEU A 260 -7.97 26.55 12.61
C LEU A 260 -6.51 26.84 12.18
N THR A 261 -5.92 26.02 11.32
CA THR A 261 -4.52 26.16 10.89
C THR A 261 -4.46 26.78 9.49
N ALA A 262 -3.71 27.89 9.36
CA ALA A 262 -3.53 28.57 8.09
C ALA A 262 -3.00 27.62 7.00
N GLY A 263 -3.68 27.58 5.85
CA GLY A 263 -3.31 26.74 4.71
C GLY A 263 -3.72 25.26 4.82
N CYS A 264 -4.49 24.87 5.84
CA CYS A 264 -4.99 23.50 5.97
C CYS A 264 -6.46 23.39 5.52
N ASP A 265 -6.76 22.40 4.67
CA ASP A 265 -8.11 22.09 4.22
C ASP A 265 -8.69 20.93 5.06
N PRO A 266 -9.72 21.17 5.90
CA PRO A 266 -10.31 20.14 6.76
C PRO A 266 -11.17 19.11 6.00
N ALA A 267 -11.36 19.28 4.69
CA ALA A 267 -11.98 18.31 3.80
C ALA A 267 -10.96 17.38 3.12
N GLN A 268 -9.65 17.65 3.26
CA GLN A 268 -8.59 16.82 2.68
C GLN A 268 -7.78 16.11 3.77
N TRP A 269 -7.43 14.85 3.50
CA TRP A 269 -6.58 14.08 4.41
C TRP A 269 -5.09 14.31 4.13
N PHE A 270 -4.64 13.88 2.95
CA PHE A 270 -3.22 13.91 2.56
C PHE A 270 -2.74 15.35 2.40
N GLY A 271 -1.57 15.65 2.96
CA GLY A 271 -1.02 17.01 2.97
C GLY A 271 -1.71 18.00 3.91
N HIS A 272 -2.88 17.66 4.45
CA HIS A 272 -3.71 18.51 5.30
C HIS A 272 -3.94 17.86 6.66
N VAL A 273 -5.12 17.30 6.95
CA VAL A 273 -5.46 16.79 8.30
C VAL A 273 -4.45 15.76 8.83
N GLU A 274 -3.79 14.98 7.96
CA GLU A 274 -2.77 14.04 8.41
C GLU A 274 -1.60 14.69 9.18
N ARG A 275 -1.34 15.98 8.95
CA ARG A 275 -0.25 16.76 9.56
C ARG A 275 -0.64 17.40 10.90
N HIS A 276 -1.94 17.48 11.19
CA HIS A 276 -2.48 18.16 12.37
C HIS A 276 -3.20 17.15 13.25
N SER A 277 -2.62 16.84 14.41
CA SER A 277 -3.18 15.82 15.30
C SER A 277 -2.90 16.09 16.77
N ASN A 278 -3.89 15.80 17.60
CA ASN A 278 -3.78 15.80 19.06
C ASN A 278 -3.30 14.45 19.62
N LYS A 279 -3.06 13.45 18.77
CA LYS A 279 -2.54 12.15 19.22
C LYS A 279 -1.12 12.33 19.74
N SER A 280 -0.81 11.58 20.80
CA SER A 280 0.53 11.60 21.39
C SER A 280 1.60 11.26 20.35
N ARG A 281 2.66 12.07 20.34
CA ARG A 281 3.90 11.84 19.58
C ARG A 281 4.94 11.07 20.39
N ALA A 282 4.66 10.76 21.66
CA ALA A 282 5.52 9.90 22.47
C ALA A 282 5.39 8.45 22.00
N LYS A 283 6.53 7.77 21.84
CA LYS A 283 6.55 6.35 21.46
C LYS A 283 5.93 5.50 22.56
N TRP A 284 5.08 4.55 22.16
CA TRP A 284 4.53 3.56 23.08
C TRP A 284 5.50 2.38 23.23
N GLN A 285 5.73 1.99 24.48
CA GLN A 285 6.48 0.78 24.81
C GLN A 285 5.82 -0.44 24.16
N GLY A 286 6.59 -1.25 23.45
CA GLY A 286 6.12 -2.44 22.72
C GLY A 286 5.73 -2.22 21.25
N TYR A 287 5.42 -0.99 20.84
CA TYR A 287 5.05 -0.68 19.44
C TYR A 287 6.15 0.03 18.64
N GLY A 288 7.14 0.63 19.32
CA GLY A 288 8.25 1.34 18.68
C GLY A 288 7.86 2.65 17.98
N ALA A 289 6.57 3.00 17.97
CA ALA A 289 5.97 4.15 17.31
C ALA A 289 4.99 4.88 18.24
N SER A 290 4.68 6.13 17.92
CA SER A 290 3.69 6.92 18.66
C SER A 290 2.27 6.66 18.16
N ALA A 291 1.26 7.05 18.94
CA ALA A 291 -0.14 6.97 18.51
C ALA A 291 -0.40 7.78 17.23
N PHE A 292 0.29 8.91 17.07
CA PHE A 292 0.29 9.68 15.83
C PHE A 292 0.85 8.85 14.66
N ASP A 293 2.07 8.32 14.82
CA ASP A 293 2.75 7.60 13.73
C ASP A 293 2.00 6.34 13.31
N ILE A 294 1.50 5.56 14.28
CA ILE A 294 0.72 4.34 14.02
C ILE A 294 -0.50 4.66 13.17
N ASN A 295 -1.25 5.69 13.54
CA ASN A 295 -2.47 6.06 12.84
C ASN A 295 -2.20 6.56 11.41
N ARG A 296 -1.18 7.40 11.21
CA ARG A 296 -0.84 7.90 9.86
C ARG A 296 -0.24 6.81 8.98
N ALA A 297 0.58 5.94 9.56
CA ALA A 297 1.12 4.79 8.85
C ALA A 297 0.02 3.80 8.45
N HIS A 298 -1.05 3.68 9.25
CA HIS A 298 -2.22 2.87 8.91
C HIS A 298 -2.85 3.35 7.60
N VAL A 299 -3.22 4.64 7.51
CA VAL A 299 -3.84 5.22 6.31
C VAL A 299 -2.96 5.10 5.07
N ARG A 300 -1.66 5.39 5.21
CA ARG A 300 -0.72 5.29 4.08
C ARG A 300 -0.58 3.85 3.59
N ALA A 301 -0.60 2.87 4.49
CA ALA A 301 -0.45 1.47 4.14
C ALA A 301 -1.70 0.87 3.48
N THR A 302 -2.90 1.40 3.73
CA THR A 302 -4.16 0.79 3.26
C THR A 302 -4.83 1.59 2.15
N VAL A 303 -4.79 2.93 2.21
CA VAL A 303 -5.58 3.80 1.32
C VAL A 303 -4.84 4.17 0.04
N LEU A 304 -3.52 4.31 0.05
CA LEU A 304 -2.75 4.58 -1.17
C LEU A 304 -2.55 3.30 -2.00
N LEU A 305 -2.29 3.44 -3.31
CA LEU A 305 -2.01 2.30 -4.20
C LEU A 305 -0.55 1.79 -4.04
N GLU A 306 -0.09 1.62 -2.82
CA GLU A 306 1.26 1.15 -2.50
C GLU A 306 1.17 -0.15 -1.70
N PRO A 307 2.21 -1.00 -1.74
CA PRO A 307 2.14 -2.36 -2.31
C PRO A 307 1.06 -3.28 -1.72
N ARG A 308 0.62 -3.00 -0.49
CA ARG A 308 -0.46 -3.69 0.20
C ARG A 308 -1.80 -3.60 -0.54
N ARG A 309 -2.30 -2.40 -0.89
CA ARG A 309 -3.59 -2.31 -1.60
C ARG A 309 -3.54 -2.91 -2.99
N TRP A 310 -2.44 -2.66 -3.70
CA TRP A 310 -2.20 -3.24 -5.04
C TRP A 310 -2.29 -4.77 -5.05
N ARG A 311 -1.82 -5.43 -3.98
CA ARG A 311 -1.87 -6.89 -3.82
C ARG A 311 -3.29 -7.46 -3.99
N TYR A 312 -4.32 -6.73 -3.54
CA TYR A 312 -5.70 -7.19 -3.57
C TYR A 312 -6.50 -6.71 -4.79
N ALA A 313 -5.92 -5.85 -5.64
CA ALA A 313 -6.60 -5.29 -6.81
C ALA A 313 -7.12 -6.36 -7.77
N GLN A 314 -6.35 -7.43 -8.01
CA GLN A 314 -6.76 -8.54 -8.87
C GLN A 314 -7.92 -9.36 -8.28
N TRP A 315 -8.03 -9.43 -6.95
CA TRP A 315 -8.94 -10.32 -6.24
C TRP A 315 -10.27 -9.65 -5.88
N LEU A 316 -10.23 -8.36 -5.55
CA LEU A 316 -11.38 -7.61 -5.09
C LEU A 316 -11.77 -6.47 -6.05
N GLY A 317 -10.95 -6.15 -7.04
CA GLY A 317 -11.12 -4.99 -7.92
C GLY A 317 -10.42 -3.72 -7.39
N VAL A 318 -10.27 -2.72 -8.26
CA VAL A 318 -9.57 -1.45 -7.96
C VAL A 318 -10.48 -0.48 -7.24
#